data_AF-A0A6G0WWS6-F1
#
_entry.id   AF-A0A6G0WWS6-F1
#
_cell.length_a   1.000
_cell.length_b   1.000
_cell.length_c   1.000
_cell.angle_alpha   90.00
_cell.angle_beta   90.00
_cell.angle_gamma   90.00
#
_symmetry.space_group_name_H-M   'P 1'
#
loop_
_entity.id
_entity.type
_entity.pdbx_description
1 polymer ?
#
loop_
_entity_poly.entity_id
_entity_poly.type
_entity_poly.pdbx_seq_one_letter_code
_entity_poly.pdbx_strand_id
1 'polypeptide(L)'
;MATTTPRSAMDDDVERLVKCRTRSEVEARKAAESSMKRAMKEATELKKELMLLRKEKEENERAKSAPSTTKVEKKPSDELAKKLAKRDKEIEALKQAIADKDATHETLTNEMQSLSRRLEQSQQEVLALRDELSIAVETAKKTVADLRQAKLSLDELKKKYQKTTKELKEEKQALTAENAQLVQRQDELQLASGQTAQLKKQLAQARERLSSISADYDKLQREKEQAHEIALRELTASWQAKLDQASASHREAMEDLEQQATGKAEAKLSSVVAQLKEELQMEKEENVDLLQTVRSLQDKLKVLQDVAREADLAKKEAQEDAVRANEMCAKAEEAADACESQANKVKDDLAALQEKMHLLNNALKVRGISIDFLLKKNHNNNNCDEEVAPTPPLKKAAASLKKKQPERDESKTPQAFSRRK
;
A
#
# COMPACT_ATOMS: atom_id res chain seq x y z
N MET A 1 -24.95 -66.99 -14.75
CA MET A 1 -24.94 -68.22 -13.91
C MET A 1 -26.37 -68.48 -13.46
N ALA A 2 -26.86 -69.71 -13.52
CA ALA A 2 -28.20 -70.04 -13.02
C ALA A 2 -28.13 -70.29 -11.51
N THR A 3 -28.75 -69.42 -10.72
CA THR A 3 -28.93 -69.61 -9.28
C THR A 3 -30.06 -70.60 -9.03
N THR A 4 -29.73 -71.85 -8.69
CA THR A 4 -30.69 -72.80 -8.14
C THR A 4 -31.30 -72.21 -6.87
N THR A 5 -32.63 -72.11 -6.83
CA THR A 5 -33.32 -71.57 -5.66
C THR A 5 -33.43 -72.63 -4.56
N PRO A 6 -33.60 -72.24 -3.27
CA PRO A 6 -33.77 -73.21 -2.19
C PRO A 6 -34.93 -74.18 -2.40
N ARG A 7 -35.95 -73.78 -3.17
CA ARG A 7 -37.11 -74.61 -3.54
C ARG A 7 -36.70 -75.77 -4.46
N SER A 8 -36.03 -75.47 -5.58
CA SER A 8 -35.58 -76.50 -6.52
C SER A 8 -34.63 -77.52 -5.88
N ALA A 9 -33.80 -77.10 -4.92
CA ALA A 9 -32.93 -78.03 -4.20
C ALA A 9 -33.71 -79.02 -3.31
N MET A 10 -34.81 -78.57 -2.68
CA MET A 10 -35.71 -79.45 -1.93
C MET A 10 -36.48 -80.40 -2.86
N ASP A 11 -36.95 -79.92 -4.01
CA ASP A 11 -37.65 -80.76 -4.99
C ASP A 11 -36.73 -81.87 -5.54
N ASP A 12 -35.47 -81.55 -5.86
CA ASP A 12 -34.44 -82.52 -6.27
C ASP A 12 -34.12 -83.57 -5.19
N ASP A 13 -34.15 -83.20 -3.91
CA ASP A 13 -33.92 -84.12 -2.78
C ASP A 13 -35.14 -85.03 -2.53
N VAL A 14 -36.37 -84.49 -2.62
CA VAL A 14 -37.62 -85.26 -2.54
C VAL A 14 -37.70 -86.28 -3.68
N GLU A 15 -37.38 -85.87 -4.91
CA GLU A 15 -37.43 -86.77 -6.08
C GLU A 15 -36.38 -87.89 -5.97
N ARG A 16 -35.18 -87.59 -5.45
CA ARG A 16 -34.16 -88.60 -5.11
C ARG A 16 -34.63 -89.54 -4.01
N LEU A 17 -35.28 -89.04 -2.95
CA LEU A 17 -35.80 -89.87 -1.86
C LEU A 17 -36.87 -90.84 -2.35
N VAL A 18 -37.80 -90.38 -3.20
CA VAL A 18 -38.81 -91.23 -3.85
C VAL A 18 -38.15 -92.28 -4.74
N LYS A 19 -37.22 -91.90 -5.62
CA LYS A 19 -36.48 -92.83 -6.49
C LYS A 19 -35.73 -93.91 -5.70
N CYS A 20 -35.12 -93.56 -4.57
CA CYS A 20 -34.47 -94.53 -3.67
C CYS A 20 -35.49 -95.47 -3.00
N ARG A 21 -36.63 -94.95 -2.52
CA ARG A 21 -37.70 -95.77 -1.91
C ARG A 21 -38.26 -96.79 -2.91
N THR A 22 -38.57 -96.37 -4.14
CA THR A 22 -39.10 -97.27 -5.17
C THR A 22 -38.09 -98.36 -5.56
N ARG A 23 -36.79 -98.04 -5.66
CA ARG A 23 -35.75 -99.06 -5.91
C ARG A 23 -35.66 -100.08 -4.79
N SER A 24 -35.61 -99.62 -3.54
CA SER A 24 -35.60 -100.49 -2.35
C SER A 24 -36.81 -101.42 -2.30
N GLU A 25 -38.02 -100.91 -2.61
CA GLU A 25 -39.23 -101.72 -2.64
C GLU A 25 -39.21 -102.78 -3.76
N VAL A 26 -38.72 -102.43 -4.95
CA VAL A 26 -38.55 -103.38 -6.07
C VAL A 26 -37.51 -104.47 -5.73
N GLU A 27 -36.41 -104.10 -5.10
CA GLU A 27 -35.38 -105.06 -4.64
C GLU A 27 -35.93 -106.00 -3.55
N ALA A 28 -36.69 -105.47 -2.58
CA ALA A 28 -37.35 -106.27 -1.55
C ALA A 28 -38.39 -107.26 -2.15
N ARG A 29 -39.23 -106.80 -3.09
CA ARG A 29 -40.18 -107.66 -3.81
C ARG A 29 -39.45 -108.76 -4.59
N LYS A 30 -38.36 -108.43 -5.28
CA LYS A 30 -37.54 -109.39 -6.06
C LYS A 30 -36.81 -110.41 -5.17
N ALA A 31 -36.35 -109.99 -3.98
CA ALA A 31 -35.79 -110.90 -2.98
C ALA A 31 -36.84 -111.88 -2.44
N ALA A 32 -38.04 -111.39 -2.11
CA ALA A 32 -39.17 -112.23 -1.68
C ALA A 32 -39.60 -113.24 -2.76
N GLU A 33 -39.72 -112.81 -4.01
CA GLU A 33 -40.06 -113.68 -5.14
C GLU A 33 -38.99 -114.77 -5.36
N SER A 34 -37.70 -114.41 -5.27
CA SER A 34 -36.58 -115.35 -5.37
C SER A 34 -36.60 -116.39 -4.23
N SER A 35 -36.89 -115.95 -3.00
CA SER A 35 -37.05 -116.83 -1.83
C SER A 35 -38.22 -117.81 -2.02
N MET A 36 -39.39 -117.31 -2.45
CA MET A 36 -40.58 -118.14 -2.70
C MET A 36 -40.32 -119.17 -3.82
N LYS A 37 -39.61 -118.80 -4.90
CA LYS A 37 -39.22 -119.73 -5.97
C LYS A 37 -38.23 -120.80 -5.50
N ARG A 38 -37.38 -120.50 -4.52
CA ARG A 38 -36.51 -121.51 -3.90
C ARG A 38 -37.32 -122.48 -3.03
N ALA A 39 -38.14 -121.95 -2.12
CA ALA A 39 -39.00 -122.76 -1.25
C ALA A 39 -39.96 -123.67 -2.03
N MET A 40 -40.49 -123.21 -3.18
CA MET A 40 -41.28 -124.06 -4.08
C MET A 40 -40.46 -125.21 -4.69
N LYS A 41 -39.20 -124.98 -5.07
CA LYS A 41 -38.33 -126.07 -5.57
C LYS A 41 -38.04 -127.10 -4.49
N GLU A 42 -37.60 -126.64 -3.32
CA GLU A 42 -37.32 -127.48 -2.13
C GLU A 42 -38.57 -128.32 -1.77
N ALA A 43 -39.76 -127.73 -1.78
CA ALA A 43 -41.02 -128.45 -1.57
C ALA A 43 -41.33 -129.50 -2.66
N THR A 44 -40.97 -129.26 -3.93
CA THR A 44 -41.10 -130.27 -5.00
C THR A 44 -40.04 -131.36 -4.94
N GLU A 45 -38.90 -131.11 -4.31
CA GLU A 45 -37.81 -132.08 -4.12
C GLU A 45 -38.12 -133.00 -2.94
N LEU A 46 -38.51 -132.44 -1.79
CA LEU A 46 -39.05 -133.19 -0.65
C LEU A 46 -40.25 -134.08 -1.04
N LYS A 47 -41.10 -133.63 -1.98
CA LYS A 47 -42.20 -134.44 -2.52
C LYS A 47 -41.74 -135.65 -3.35
N LYS A 48 -40.55 -135.60 -3.97
CA LYS A 48 -39.94 -136.75 -4.67
C LYS A 48 -39.29 -137.71 -3.67
N GLU A 49 -38.57 -137.18 -2.68
CA GLU A 49 -37.94 -137.99 -1.63
C GLU A 49 -38.97 -138.78 -0.81
N LEU A 50 -40.09 -138.14 -0.42
CA LEU A 50 -41.21 -138.82 0.23
C LEU A 50 -41.91 -139.87 -0.65
N MET A 51 -41.71 -139.84 -1.98
CA MET A 51 -42.20 -140.86 -2.90
C MET A 51 -41.24 -142.05 -2.98
N LEU A 52 -39.92 -141.78 -3.02
CA LEU A 52 -38.88 -142.80 -2.98
C LEU A 52 -38.90 -143.58 -1.65
N LEU A 53 -38.93 -142.90 -0.51
CA LEU A 53 -38.99 -143.52 0.82
C LEU A 53 -40.23 -144.41 1.03
N ARG A 54 -41.34 -144.12 0.34
CA ARG A 54 -42.53 -145.00 0.33
C ARG A 54 -42.27 -146.27 -0.49
N LYS A 55 -41.68 -146.15 -1.67
CA LYS A 55 -41.31 -147.28 -2.53
C LYS A 55 -40.27 -148.20 -1.86
N GLU A 56 -39.24 -147.63 -1.26
CA GLU A 56 -38.21 -148.38 -0.52
C GLU A 56 -38.79 -149.15 0.67
N LYS A 57 -39.79 -148.57 1.37
CA LYS A 57 -40.51 -149.26 2.44
C LYS A 57 -41.33 -150.46 1.92
N GLU A 58 -41.96 -150.35 0.74
CA GLU A 58 -42.70 -151.45 0.11
C GLU A 58 -41.80 -152.56 -0.47
N GLU A 59 -40.52 -152.28 -0.70
CA GLU A 59 -39.52 -153.25 -1.17
C GLU A 59 -38.84 -153.97 0.01
N ASN A 60 -38.52 -153.27 1.11
CA ASN A 60 -37.82 -153.86 2.27
C ASN A 60 -38.68 -154.88 3.06
N GLU A 61 -40.01 -154.69 3.13
CA GLU A 61 -40.94 -155.68 3.70
C GLU A 61 -40.96 -157.02 2.94
N ARG A 62 -40.45 -157.06 1.70
CA ARG A 62 -40.55 -158.22 0.79
C ARG A 62 -39.37 -159.19 0.86
N ALA A 63 -38.36 -158.91 1.70
CA ALA A 63 -37.02 -159.50 1.58
C ALA A 63 -36.58 -160.45 2.73
N LYS A 64 -37.47 -160.87 3.64
CA LYS A 64 -37.11 -161.70 4.82
C LYS A 64 -37.76 -163.09 4.87
N SER A 65 -37.11 -164.11 4.28
CA SER A 65 -37.47 -165.53 4.53
C SER A 65 -36.38 -166.56 4.20
N ALA A 66 -36.22 -167.54 5.10
CA ALA A 66 -35.66 -168.91 4.95
C ALA A 66 -34.14 -169.21 5.14
N PRO A 67 -33.73 -170.41 5.66
CA PRO A 67 -32.36 -170.66 6.20
C PRO A 67 -31.73 -172.10 6.02
N SER A 68 -30.57 -172.36 6.67
CA SER A 68 -30.18 -173.65 7.35
C SER A 68 -29.78 -174.92 6.53
N THR A 69 -29.12 -176.01 7.01
CA THR A 69 -28.09 -176.32 8.07
C THR A 69 -27.57 -177.79 7.99
N THR A 70 -26.32 -178.09 8.43
CA THR A 70 -25.82 -179.41 9.01
C THR A 70 -25.78 -180.67 8.09
N LYS A 71 -25.22 -181.89 8.37
CA LYS A 71 -24.34 -182.63 9.36
C LYS A 71 -23.94 -184.01 8.69
N VAL A 72 -23.26 -185.05 9.24
CA VAL A 72 -21.96 -185.31 9.97
C VAL A 72 -21.88 -186.82 10.40
N GLU A 73 -20.74 -187.35 10.92
CA GLU A 73 -20.56 -188.67 11.64
C GLU A 73 -20.49 -190.00 10.81
N LYS A 74 -19.98 -191.20 11.25
CA LYS A 74 -19.06 -191.67 12.35
C LYS A 74 -18.40 -193.07 12.05
N LYS A 75 -17.58 -193.57 13.00
CA LYS A 75 -16.89 -194.90 13.14
C LYS A 75 -17.83 -196.14 13.01
N PRO A 76 -17.38 -197.43 12.98
CA PRO A 76 -16.05 -198.04 13.25
C PRO A 76 -15.56 -198.87 12.02
N SER A 77 -14.91 -200.06 12.04
CA SER A 77 -14.03 -200.77 13.01
C SER A 77 -12.79 -201.34 12.26
N ASP A 78 -12.01 -202.25 12.89
CA ASP A 78 -10.99 -203.27 12.49
C ASP A 78 -10.10 -203.14 11.23
N GLU A 79 -10.43 -202.27 10.29
CA GLU A 79 -9.44 -201.57 9.47
C GLU A 79 -8.39 -200.83 10.32
N LEU A 80 -8.35 -200.92 11.66
CA LEU A 80 -7.65 -200.03 12.60
C LEU A 80 -6.20 -199.69 12.22
N ALA A 81 -5.42 -200.60 11.61
CA ALA A 81 -4.09 -200.27 11.09
C ALA A 81 -4.12 -199.41 9.78
N LYS A 82 -5.03 -199.71 8.86
CA LYS A 82 -5.30 -198.88 7.66
C LYS A 82 -6.03 -197.58 8.01
N LYS A 83 -6.90 -197.60 9.01
CA LYS A 83 -7.57 -196.44 9.61
C LYS A 83 -6.59 -195.60 10.42
N LEU A 84 -5.56 -196.17 11.05
CA LEU A 84 -4.41 -195.43 11.57
C LEU A 84 -3.66 -194.78 10.41
N ALA A 85 -3.11 -195.54 9.47
CA ALA A 85 -2.39 -194.95 8.32
C ALA A 85 -3.23 -193.94 7.50
N LYS A 86 -4.57 -194.05 7.49
CA LYS A 86 -5.50 -193.06 6.92
C LYS A 86 -5.76 -191.88 7.86
N ARG A 87 -5.88 -192.09 9.17
CA ARG A 87 -5.92 -191.03 10.20
C ARG A 87 -4.61 -190.26 10.26
N ASP A 88 -3.47 -190.92 10.09
CA ASP A 88 -2.15 -190.30 10.06
C ASP A 88 -2.02 -189.44 8.79
N LYS A 89 -2.44 -189.95 7.62
CA LYS A 89 -2.55 -189.12 6.40
C LYS A 89 -3.58 -187.98 6.54
N GLU A 90 -4.66 -188.18 7.27
CA GLU A 90 -5.67 -187.16 7.57
C GLU A 90 -5.15 -186.15 8.61
N ILE A 91 -4.29 -186.57 9.54
CA ILE A 91 -3.58 -185.71 10.51
C ILE A 91 -2.48 -184.91 9.81
N GLU A 92 -1.71 -185.50 8.89
CA GLU A 92 -0.75 -184.74 8.06
C GLU A 92 -1.50 -183.78 7.10
N ALA A 93 -2.63 -184.18 6.52
CA ALA A 93 -3.47 -183.28 5.73
C ALA A 93 -4.09 -182.15 6.57
N LEU A 94 -4.48 -182.42 7.83
CA LEU A 94 -4.96 -181.41 8.76
C LEU A 94 -3.82 -180.52 9.28
N LYS A 95 -2.62 -181.04 9.52
CA LYS A 95 -1.42 -180.26 9.84
C LYS A 95 -1.05 -179.33 8.69
N GLN A 96 -1.06 -179.84 7.45
CA GLN A 96 -0.83 -179.01 6.26
C GLN A 96 -1.93 -177.95 6.14
N ALA A 97 -3.21 -178.31 6.28
CA ALA A 97 -4.31 -177.34 6.25
C ALA A 97 -4.25 -176.31 7.39
N ILE A 98 -3.69 -176.66 8.56
CA ILE A 98 -3.41 -175.74 9.66
C ILE A 98 -2.24 -174.82 9.28
N ALA A 99 -1.11 -175.35 8.79
CA ALA A 99 0.04 -174.55 8.36
C ALA A 99 -0.32 -173.60 7.20
N ASP A 100 -1.11 -174.04 6.23
CA ASP A 100 -1.67 -173.23 5.14
C ASP A 100 -2.58 -172.13 5.73
N LYS A 101 -3.40 -172.46 6.74
CA LYS A 101 -4.28 -171.49 7.41
C LYS A 101 -3.50 -170.45 8.21
N ASP A 102 -2.49 -170.87 8.97
CA ASP A 102 -1.61 -170.01 9.75
C ASP A 102 -0.84 -169.07 8.80
N ALA A 103 -0.32 -169.57 7.68
CA ALA A 103 0.30 -168.74 6.64
C ALA A 103 -0.69 -167.72 6.03
N THR A 104 -1.94 -168.12 5.74
CA THR A 104 -2.96 -167.14 5.30
C THR A 104 -3.33 -166.13 6.39
N HIS A 105 -3.31 -166.53 7.67
CA HIS A 105 -3.60 -165.66 8.81
C HIS A 105 -2.47 -164.65 9.05
N GLU A 106 -1.20 -165.06 8.95
CA GLU A 106 -0.05 -164.15 8.95
C GLU A 106 -0.11 -163.18 7.78
N THR A 107 -0.44 -163.66 6.57
CA THR A 107 -0.59 -162.82 5.37
C THR A 107 -1.66 -161.74 5.58
N LEU A 108 -2.87 -162.13 6.00
CA LEU A 108 -3.97 -161.20 6.31
C LEU A 108 -3.64 -160.25 7.47
N THR A 109 -2.88 -160.71 8.47
CA THR A 109 -2.42 -159.87 9.59
C THR A 109 -1.43 -158.81 9.10
N ASN A 110 -0.50 -159.16 8.21
CA ASN A 110 0.45 -158.24 7.60
C ASN A 110 -0.24 -157.23 6.66
N GLU A 111 -1.23 -157.68 5.87
CA GLU A 111 -2.08 -156.79 5.05
C GLU A 111 -2.89 -155.82 5.92
N MET A 112 -3.50 -156.31 7.00
CA MET A 112 -4.24 -155.47 7.96
C MET A 112 -3.33 -154.41 8.60
N GLN A 113 -2.13 -154.79 9.07
CA GLN A 113 -1.16 -153.83 9.62
C GLN A 113 -0.69 -152.79 8.58
N SER A 114 -0.52 -153.21 7.33
CA SER A 114 -0.18 -152.32 6.21
C SER A 114 -1.30 -151.30 5.95
N LEU A 115 -2.56 -151.76 5.89
CA LEU A 115 -3.74 -150.91 5.72
C LEU A 115 -3.95 -149.96 6.90
N SER A 116 -3.74 -150.41 8.15
CA SER A 116 -3.80 -149.55 9.35
C SER A 116 -2.78 -148.41 9.27
N ARG A 117 -1.51 -148.70 8.97
CA ARG A 117 -0.47 -147.66 8.81
C ARG A 117 -0.81 -146.67 7.69
N ARG A 118 -1.35 -147.16 6.57
CA ARG A 118 -1.76 -146.31 5.44
C ARG A 118 -2.98 -145.44 5.76
N LEU A 119 -3.90 -145.95 6.60
CA LEU A 119 -5.02 -145.18 7.12
C LEU A 119 -4.55 -144.09 8.10
N GLU A 120 -3.62 -144.41 9.01
CA GLU A 120 -3.00 -143.44 9.93
C GLU A 120 -2.27 -142.32 9.17
N GLN A 121 -1.49 -142.68 8.14
CA GLN A 121 -0.84 -141.70 7.25
C GLN A 121 -1.86 -140.79 6.55
N SER A 122 -2.90 -141.36 5.93
CA SER A 122 -3.93 -140.57 5.26
C SER A 122 -4.74 -139.69 6.22
N GLN A 123 -4.95 -140.12 7.47
CA GLN A 123 -5.56 -139.29 8.51
C GLN A 123 -4.65 -138.10 8.90
N GLN A 124 -3.34 -138.30 8.99
CA GLN A 124 -2.37 -137.22 9.24
C GLN A 124 -2.32 -136.22 8.07
N GLU A 125 -2.33 -136.70 6.83
CA GLU A 125 -2.42 -135.86 5.62
C GLU A 125 -3.70 -135.02 5.60
N VAL A 126 -4.85 -135.62 5.92
CA VAL A 126 -6.16 -134.92 5.97
C VAL A 126 -6.22 -133.89 7.10
N LEU A 127 -5.50 -134.10 8.22
CA LEU A 127 -5.36 -133.10 9.27
C LEU A 127 -4.46 -131.94 8.83
N ALA A 128 -3.29 -132.22 8.25
CA ALA A 128 -2.39 -131.19 7.73
C ALA A 128 -3.07 -130.30 6.67
N LEU A 129 -3.77 -130.91 5.71
CA LEU A 129 -4.53 -130.19 4.68
C LEU A 129 -5.70 -129.36 5.26
N ARG A 130 -6.27 -129.75 6.40
CA ARG A 130 -7.28 -128.93 7.11
C ARG A 130 -6.67 -127.72 7.78
N ASP A 131 -5.51 -127.86 8.40
CA ASP A 131 -4.81 -126.76 9.06
C ASP A 131 -4.25 -125.76 8.03
N GLU A 132 -3.68 -126.25 6.92
CA GLU A 132 -3.30 -125.42 5.76
C GLU A 132 -4.49 -124.66 5.19
N LEU A 133 -5.63 -125.33 4.97
CA LEU A 133 -6.86 -124.69 4.49
C LEU A 133 -7.39 -123.64 5.47
N SER A 134 -7.29 -123.89 6.79
CA SER A 134 -7.67 -122.93 7.84
C SER A 134 -6.81 -121.67 7.76
N ILE A 135 -5.49 -121.82 7.65
CA ILE A 135 -4.53 -120.72 7.50
C ILE A 135 -4.77 -119.95 6.18
N ALA A 136 -5.05 -120.66 5.08
CA ALA A 136 -5.39 -120.07 3.79
C ALA A 136 -6.70 -119.24 3.86
N VAL A 137 -7.71 -119.72 4.62
CA VAL A 137 -8.98 -118.99 4.83
C VAL A 137 -8.79 -117.73 5.67
N GLU A 138 -8.01 -117.77 6.76
CA GLU A 138 -7.76 -116.56 7.57
C GLU A 138 -6.88 -115.53 6.86
N THR A 139 -5.87 -115.97 6.09
CA THR A 139 -5.07 -115.06 5.25
C THR A 139 -5.88 -114.46 4.10
N ALA A 140 -6.81 -115.21 3.50
CA ALA A 140 -7.77 -114.68 2.53
C ALA A 140 -8.74 -113.67 3.16
N LYS A 141 -9.28 -113.94 4.36
CA LYS A 141 -10.11 -112.98 5.11
C LYS A 141 -9.36 -111.68 5.40
N LYS A 142 -8.11 -111.77 5.86
CA LYS A 142 -7.27 -110.60 6.15
C LYS A 142 -6.98 -109.78 4.90
N THR A 143 -6.51 -110.40 3.81
CA THR A 143 -6.22 -109.68 2.56
C THR A 143 -7.47 -109.03 1.95
N VAL A 144 -8.66 -109.63 2.11
CA VAL A 144 -9.94 -108.99 1.73
C VAL A 144 -10.28 -107.79 2.62
N ALA A 145 -9.94 -107.81 3.92
CA ALA A 145 -10.10 -106.65 4.80
C ALA A 145 -9.12 -105.52 4.44
N ASP A 146 -7.84 -105.84 4.26
CA ASP A 146 -6.80 -104.89 3.86
C ASP A 146 -7.15 -104.22 2.51
N LEU A 147 -7.64 -105.00 1.54
CA LEU A 147 -8.09 -104.49 0.23
C LEU A 147 -9.35 -103.61 0.31
N ARG A 148 -10.25 -103.84 1.28
CA ARG A 148 -11.37 -102.94 1.56
C ARG A 148 -10.88 -101.62 2.16
N GLN A 149 -9.96 -101.66 3.12
CA GLN A 149 -9.37 -100.47 3.73
C GLN A 149 -8.60 -99.62 2.69
N ALA A 150 -7.81 -100.27 1.82
CA ALA A 150 -7.09 -99.60 0.73
C ALA A 150 -8.02 -98.93 -0.31
N LYS A 151 -9.21 -99.51 -0.56
CA LYS A 151 -10.24 -98.86 -1.40
C LYS A 151 -10.84 -97.63 -0.74
N LEU A 152 -11.15 -97.71 0.56
CA LEU A 152 -11.69 -96.57 1.30
C LEU A 152 -10.70 -95.40 1.37
N SER A 153 -9.42 -95.66 1.66
CA SER A 153 -8.39 -94.61 1.70
C SER A 153 -8.12 -94.01 0.31
N LEU A 154 -8.17 -94.81 -0.76
CA LEU A 154 -8.09 -94.32 -2.14
C LEU A 154 -9.28 -93.41 -2.50
N ASP A 155 -10.50 -93.76 -2.10
CA ASP A 155 -11.69 -92.95 -2.38
C ASP A 155 -11.76 -91.68 -1.52
N GLU A 156 -11.22 -91.70 -0.30
CA GLU A 156 -10.94 -90.47 0.46
C GLU A 156 -9.89 -89.59 -0.24
N LEU A 157 -8.80 -90.18 -0.73
CA LEU A 157 -7.74 -89.42 -1.41
C LEU A 157 -8.26 -88.78 -2.70
N LYS A 158 -9.12 -89.47 -3.47
CA LYS A 158 -9.84 -88.90 -4.62
C LYS A 158 -10.70 -87.71 -4.20
N LYS A 159 -11.49 -87.83 -3.12
CA LYS A 159 -12.32 -86.73 -2.60
C LYS A 159 -11.47 -85.53 -2.16
N LYS A 160 -10.37 -85.77 -1.45
CA LYS A 160 -9.40 -84.73 -1.03
C LYS A 160 -8.79 -84.03 -2.26
N TYR A 161 -8.35 -84.78 -3.27
CA TYR A 161 -7.77 -84.23 -4.50
C TYR A 161 -8.80 -83.47 -5.38
N GLN A 162 -10.04 -83.95 -5.45
CA GLN A 162 -11.14 -83.24 -6.12
C GLN A 162 -11.46 -81.91 -5.41
N LYS A 163 -11.45 -81.90 -4.07
CA LYS A 163 -11.65 -80.70 -3.26
C LYS A 163 -10.53 -79.68 -3.51
N THR A 164 -9.25 -80.05 -3.36
CA THR A 164 -8.14 -79.12 -3.59
C THR A 164 -8.05 -78.65 -5.05
N THR A 165 -8.39 -79.51 -6.02
CA THR A 165 -8.51 -79.13 -7.44
C THR A 165 -9.63 -78.11 -7.70
N LYS A 166 -10.69 -78.07 -6.86
CA LYS A 166 -11.70 -77.03 -6.90
C LYS A 166 -11.18 -75.74 -6.25
N GLU A 167 -10.63 -75.83 -5.05
CA GLU A 167 -10.10 -74.70 -4.28
C GLU A 167 -9.03 -73.93 -5.08
N LEU A 168 -8.07 -74.63 -5.71
CA LEU A 168 -7.05 -74.04 -6.58
C LEU A 168 -7.63 -73.35 -7.84
N LYS A 169 -8.81 -73.76 -8.32
CA LYS A 169 -9.49 -73.09 -9.45
C LYS A 169 -10.20 -71.82 -8.99
N GLU A 170 -10.82 -71.85 -7.82
CA GLU A 170 -11.49 -70.71 -7.20
C GLU A 170 -10.45 -69.64 -6.78
N GLU A 171 -9.33 -70.06 -6.18
CA GLU A 171 -8.17 -69.20 -5.87
C GLU A 171 -7.55 -68.59 -7.14
N LYS A 172 -7.29 -69.39 -8.19
CA LYS A 172 -6.80 -68.85 -9.46
C LYS A 172 -7.75 -67.82 -10.06
N GLN A 173 -9.06 -68.01 -9.96
CA GLN A 173 -10.05 -67.04 -10.44
C GLN A 173 -10.04 -65.75 -9.60
N ALA A 174 -9.93 -65.86 -8.27
CA ALA A 174 -9.79 -64.71 -7.38
C ALA A 174 -8.54 -63.88 -7.70
N LEU A 175 -7.36 -64.52 -7.78
CA LEU A 175 -6.10 -63.88 -8.15
C LEU A 175 -6.13 -63.24 -9.55
N THR A 176 -6.86 -63.85 -10.50
CA THR A 176 -7.04 -63.27 -11.85
C THR A 176 -7.90 -62.00 -11.78
N ALA A 177 -8.95 -61.98 -10.95
CA ALA A 177 -9.82 -60.83 -10.76
C ALA A 177 -9.13 -59.70 -9.99
N GLU A 178 -8.33 -60.02 -8.97
CA GLU A 178 -7.50 -59.06 -8.22
C GLU A 178 -6.46 -58.40 -9.14
N ASN A 179 -5.74 -59.19 -9.94
CA ASN A 179 -4.76 -58.67 -10.90
C ASN A 179 -5.41 -57.73 -11.94
N ALA A 180 -6.61 -58.05 -12.43
CA ALA A 180 -7.37 -57.15 -13.29
C ALA A 180 -7.74 -55.80 -12.62
N GLN A 181 -8.07 -55.82 -11.32
CA GLN A 181 -8.30 -54.58 -10.54
C GLN A 181 -6.99 -53.79 -10.32
N LEU A 182 -5.86 -54.46 -10.10
CA LEU A 182 -4.55 -53.82 -9.96
C LEU A 182 -4.11 -53.14 -11.27
N VAL A 183 -4.32 -53.78 -12.42
CA VAL A 183 -4.07 -53.17 -13.74
C VAL A 183 -4.94 -51.93 -13.95
N GLN A 184 -6.25 -52.01 -13.67
CA GLN A 184 -7.14 -50.84 -13.75
C GLN A 184 -6.65 -49.69 -12.85
N ARG A 185 -6.23 -50.00 -11.61
CA ARG A 185 -5.69 -49.00 -10.67
C ARG A 185 -4.37 -48.40 -11.13
N GLN A 186 -3.53 -49.16 -11.84
CA GLN A 186 -2.30 -48.68 -12.45
C GLN A 186 -2.61 -47.70 -13.60
N ASP A 187 -3.58 -48.01 -14.46
CA ASP A 187 -4.01 -47.13 -15.56
C ASP A 187 -4.63 -45.83 -15.02
N GLU A 188 -5.50 -45.91 -14.01
CA GLU A 188 -6.08 -44.75 -13.30
C GLU A 188 -4.98 -43.85 -12.71
N LEU A 189 -3.96 -44.43 -12.07
CA LEU A 189 -2.83 -43.70 -11.49
C LEU A 189 -1.92 -43.08 -12.56
N GLN A 190 -1.67 -43.77 -13.67
CA GLN A 190 -0.88 -43.25 -14.79
C GLN A 190 -1.58 -42.06 -15.46
N LEU A 191 -2.91 -42.12 -15.62
CA LEU A 191 -3.72 -41.00 -16.12
C LEU A 191 -3.69 -39.80 -15.17
N ALA A 192 -3.85 -40.01 -13.87
CA ALA A 192 -3.75 -38.96 -12.85
C ALA A 192 -2.35 -38.32 -12.79
N SER A 193 -1.29 -39.11 -13.00
CA SER A 193 0.09 -38.63 -13.12
C SER A 193 0.27 -37.72 -14.34
N GLY A 194 -0.28 -38.12 -15.50
CA GLY A 194 -0.29 -37.30 -16.72
C GLY A 194 -1.01 -35.95 -16.54
N GLN A 195 -2.19 -35.96 -15.93
CA GLN A 195 -2.93 -34.74 -15.57
C GLN A 195 -2.12 -33.85 -14.62
N THR A 196 -1.46 -34.44 -13.61
CA THR A 196 -0.61 -33.72 -12.66
C THR A 196 0.58 -33.04 -13.36
N ALA A 197 1.19 -33.69 -14.36
CA ALA A 197 2.26 -33.10 -15.15
C ALA A 197 1.76 -31.93 -16.02
N GLN A 198 0.57 -32.05 -16.62
CA GLN A 198 -0.06 -30.99 -17.39
C GLN A 198 -0.39 -29.76 -16.52
N LEU A 199 -0.97 -29.97 -15.33
CA LEU A 199 -1.28 -28.89 -14.38
C LEU A 199 0.00 -28.19 -13.89
N LYS A 200 1.07 -28.93 -13.61
CA LYS A 200 2.39 -28.35 -13.27
C LYS A 200 2.93 -27.46 -14.39
N LYS A 201 2.78 -27.87 -15.66
CA LYS A 201 3.19 -27.05 -16.82
C LYS A 201 2.36 -25.78 -16.96
N GLN A 202 1.04 -25.86 -16.79
CA GLN A 202 0.15 -24.70 -16.80
C GLN A 202 0.48 -23.71 -15.66
N LEU A 203 0.75 -24.22 -14.45
CA LEU A 203 1.13 -23.41 -13.29
C LEU A 203 2.51 -22.73 -13.46
N ALA A 204 3.47 -23.38 -14.13
CA ALA A 204 4.73 -22.74 -14.51
C ALA A 204 4.49 -21.58 -15.50
N GLN A 205 3.71 -21.80 -16.57
CA GLN A 205 3.35 -20.77 -17.55
C GLN A 205 2.56 -19.60 -16.93
N ALA A 206 1.71 -19.86 -15.93
CA ALA A 206 0.99 -18.83 -15.20
C ALA A 206 1.93 -17.95 -14.35
N ARG A 207 2.94 -18.56 -13.69
CA ARG A 207 3.98 -17.84 -12.94
C ARG A 207 4.87 -16.99 -13.85
N GLU A 208 5.26 -17.53 -15.00
CA GLU A 208 6.04 -16.82 -16.03
C GLU A 208 5.30 -15.57 -16.54
N ARG A 209 4.02 -15.70 -16.90
CA ARG A 209 3.15 -14.58 -17.28
C ARG A 209 3.01 -13.54 -16.16
N LEU A 210 2.80 -13.97 -14.92
CA LEU A 210 2.70 -13.06 -13.77
C LEU A 210 4.02 -12.30 -13.54
N SER A 211 5.16 -12.95 -13.73
CA SER A 211 6.48 -12.31 -13.61
C SER A 211 6.73 -11.28 -14.73
N SER A 212 6.26 -11.53 -15.97
CA SER A 212 6.28 -10.51 -17.03
C SER A 212 5.42 -9.32 -16.65
N ILE A 213 4.15 -9.54 -16.28
CA ILE A 213 3.21 -8.48 -15.90
C ILE A 213 3.75 -7.64 -14.73
N SER A 214 4.43 -8.26 -13.76
CA SER A 214 5.09 -7.54 -12.66
C SER A 214 6.27 -6.68 -13.15
N ALA A 215 7.12 -7.21 -14.04
CA ALA A 215 8.24 -6.46 -14.60
C ALA A 215 7.78 -5.30 -15.50
N ASP A 216 6.72 -5.51 -16.29
CA ASP A 216 6.09 -4.49 -17.13
C ASP A 216 5.42 -3.40 -16.27
N TYR A 217 4.77 -3.78 -15.16
CA TYR A 217 4.21 -2.84 -14.19
C TYR A 217 5.29 -2.02 -13.50
N ASP A 218 6.35 -2.65 -12.98
CA ASP A 218 7.47 -1.98 -12.33
C ASP A 218 8.21 -1.04 -13.31
N LYS A 219 8.28 -1.41 -14.60
CA LYS A 219 8.83 -0.55 -15.66
C LYS A 219 7.96 0.69 -15.86
N LEU A 220 6.65 0.50 -16.07
CA LEU A 220 5.69 1.61 -16.23
C LEU A 220 5.64 2.53 -15.00
N GLN A 221 5.82 1.97 -13.80
CA GLN A 221 5.87 2.73 -12.56
C GLN A 221 7.12 3.62 -12.50
N ARG A 222 8.31 3.09 -12.83
CA ARG A 222 9.55 3.90 -12.93
C ARG A 222 9.47 4.95 -14.03
N GLU A 223 8.85 4.64 -15.17
CA GLU A 223 8.63 5.62 -16.26
C GLU A 223 7.74 6.79 -15.80
N LYS A 224 6.69 6.52 -15.02
CA LYS A 224 5.86 7.56 -14.39
C LYS A 224 6.62 8.37 -13.35
N GLU A 225 7.39 7.71 -12.47
CA GLU A 225 8.19 8.37 -11.43
C GLU A 225 9.22 9.33 -12.06
N GLN A 226 9.94 8.87 -13.10
CA GLN A 226 10.87 9.69 -13.88
C GLN A 226 10.16 10.86 -14.58
N ALA A 227 8.99 10.64 -15.18
CA ALA A 227 8.21 11.72 -15.80
C ALA A 227 7.73 12.76 -14.76
N HIS A 228 7.32 12.32 -13.57
CA HIS A 228 6.95 13.22 -12.47
C HIS A 228 8.16 14.01 -11.94
N GLU A 229 9.34 13.39 -11.78
CA GLU A 229 10.55 14.13 -11.42
C GLU A 229 10.95 15.17 -12.47
N ILE A 230 10.85 14.83 -13.77
CA ILE A 230 11.14 15.76 -14.86
C ILE A 230 10.17 16.95 -14.80
N ALA A 231 8.86 16.69 -14.71
CA ALA A 231 7.85 17.74 -14.61
C ALA A 231 8.04 18.63 -13.36
N LEU A 232 8.43 18.05 -12.21
CA LEU A 232 8.75 18.81 -11.00
C LEU A 232 10.02 19.66 -11.17
N ARG A 233 11.07 19.14 -11.82
CA ARG A 233 12.30 19.90 -12.12
C ARG A 233 12.02 21.05 -13.11
N GLU A 234 11.25 20.81 -14.16
CA GLU A 234 10.82 21.82 -15.13
C GLU A 234 9.91 22.90 -14.51
N LEU A 235 8.94 22.50 -13.67
CA LEU A 235 8.08 23.43 -12.95
C LEU A 235 8.88 24.29 -11.96
N THR A 236 9.83 23.70 -11.24
CA THR A 236 10.74 24.42 -10.33
C THR A 236 11.62 25.41 -11.09
N ALA A 237 12.20 25.00 -12.22
CA ALA A 237 12.98 25.89 -13.08
C ALA A 237 12.13 27.03 -13.67
N SER A 238 10.87 26.76 -14.06
CA SER A 238 9.93 27.79 -14.54
C SER A 238 9.59 28.81 -13.44
N TRP A 239 9.38 28.37 -12.20
CA TRP A 239 9.16 29.27 -11.07
C TRP A 239 10.40 30.08 -10.70
N GLN A 240 11.58 29.45 -10.72
CA GLN A 240 12.84 30.16 -10.48
C GLN A 240 13.07 31.23 -11.56
N ALA A 241 12.93 30.90 -12.85
CA ALA A 241 13.07 31.86 -13.94
C ALA A 241 12.08 33.04 -13.84
N LYS A 242 10.83 32.80 -13.40
CA LYS A 242 9.84 33.86 -13.13
C LYS A 242 10.23 34.71 -11.91
N LEU A 243 10.76 34.11 -10.86
CA LEU A 243 11.25 34.81 -9.68
C LEU A 243 12.47 35.68 -10.00
N ASP A 244 13.42 35.16 -10.78
CA ASP A 244 14.60 35.88 -11.25
C ASP A 244 14.21 37.04 -12.18
N GLN A 245 13.26 36.82 -13.10
CA GLN A 245 12.70 37.86 -13.98
C GLN A 245 11.98 38.95 -13.19
N ALA A 246 11.13 38.58 -12.22
CA ALA A 246 10.46 39.56 -11.35
C ALA A 246 11.47 40.34 -10.49
N SER A 247 12.52 39.67 -10.01
CA SER A 247 13.61 40.27 -9.24
C SER A 247 14.55 41.14 -10.11
N ALA A 248 14.63 40.91 -11.42
CA ALA A 248 15.30 41.78 -12.37
C ALA A 248 14.45 43.02 -12.67
N SER A 249 13.19 42.84 -13.07
CA SER A 249 12.26 43.93 -13.35
C SER A 249 12.02 44.84 -12.13
N HIS A 250 12.03 44.30 -10.90
CA HIS A 250 11.97 45.11 -9.70
C HIS A 250 13.25 45.94 -9.48
N ARG A 251 14.44 45.40 -9.81
CA ARG A 251 15.70 46.17 -9.76
C ARG A 251 15.72 47.27 -10.81
N GLU A 252 15.34 46.97 -12.05
CA GLU A 252 15.19 47.96 -13.13
C GLU A 252 14.22 49.08 -12.71
N ALA A 253 13.05 48.74 -12.16
CA ALA A 253 12.09 49.72 -11.66
C ALA A 253 12.58 50.53 -10.45
N MET A 254 13.46 49.97 -9.61
CA MET A 254 14.12 50.70 -8.52
C MET A 254 15.21 51.64 -9.05
N GLU A 255 16.03 51.20 -10.01
CA GLU A 255 17.03 52.04 -10.68
C GLU A 255 16.37 53.19 -11.45
N ASP A 256 15.25 52.96 -12.13
CA ASP A 256 14.42 54.00 -12.77
C ASP A 256 13.84 54.99 -11.75
N LEU A 257 13.36 54.51 -10.59
CA LEU A 257 12.85 55.36 -9.52
C LEU A 257 13.96 56.20 -8.87
N GLU A 258 15.14 55.63 -8.67
CA GLU A 258 16.33 56.34 -8.18
C GLU A 258 16.81 57.39 -9.18
N GLN A 259 16.94 57.05 -10.46
CA GLN A 259 17.28 58.00 -11.53
C GLN A 259 16.25 59.13 -11.67
N GLN A 260 14.95 58.82 -11.52
CA GLN A 260 13.92 59.85 -11.46
C GLN A 260 14.00 60.71 -10.20
N ALA A 261 14.39 60.14 -9.05
CA ALA A 261 14.53 60.88 -7.80
C ALA A 261 15.75 61.81 -7.83
N THR A 262 16.90 61.35 -8.32
CA THR A 262 18.10 62.17 -8.52
C THR A 262 17.83 63.27 -9.54
N GLY A 263 17.28 62.94 -10.73
CA GLY A 263 16.94 63.94 -11.75
C GLY A 263 15.94 65.00 -11.26
N LYS A 264 14.95 64.62 -10.43
CA LYS A 264 14.03 65.58 -9.77
C LYS A 264 14.73 66.42 -8.69
N ALA A 265 15.72 65.89 -8.00
CA ALA A 265 16.53 66.62 -7.01
C ALA A 265 17.49 67.60 -7.69
N GLU A 266 18.18 67.18 -8.75
CA GLU A 266 19.07 68.00 -9.57
C GLU A 266 18.30 69.14 -10.28
N ALA A 267 17.12 68.85 -10.85
CA ALA A 267 16.27 69.89 -11.44
C ALA A 267 15.82 70.94 -10.41
N LYS A 268 15.44 70.52 -9.20
CA LYS A 268 15.12 71.44 -8.08
C LYS A 268 16.34 72.26 -7.66
N LEU A 269 17.51 71.63 -7.51
CA LEU A 269 18.75 72.31 -7.13
C LEU A 269 19.17 73.32 -8.20
N SER A 270 19.05 72.96 -9.48
CA SER A 270 19.30 73.87 -10.61
C SER A 270 18.33 75.06 -10.61
N SER A 271 17.04 74.84 -10.32
CA SER A 271 16.04 75.91 -10.17
C SER A 271 16.38 76.86 -9.02
N VAL A 272 16.74 76.33 -7.85
CA VAL A 272 17.15 77.14 -6.69
C VAL A 272 18.45 77.90 -6.99
N VAL A 273 19.42 77.29 -7.67
CA VAL A 273 20.65 77.95 -8.12
C VAL A 273 20.40 79.00 -9.20
N ALA A 274 19.32 78.89 -10.00
CA ALA A 274 18.90 79.94 -10.91
C ALA A 274 18.25 81.12 -10.17
N GLN A 275 17.32 80.84 -9.25
CA GLN A 275 16.67 81.85 -8.40
C GLN A 275 17.69 82.63 -7.56
N LEU A 276 18.61 81.94 -6.87
CA LEU A 276 19.69 82.58 -6.11
C LEU A 276 20.64 83.43 -6.98
N LYS A 277 20.76 83.16 -8.28
CA LYS A 277 21.53 84.01 -9.21
C LYS A 277 20.75 85.24 -9.67
N GLU A 278 19.43 85.13 -9.78
CA GLU A 278 18.51 86.22 -10.11
C GLU A 278 18.37 87.17 -8.90
N GLU A 279 18.14 86.64 -7.70
CA GLU A 279 18.18 87.38 -6.43
C GLU A 279 19.52 88.11 -6.25
N LEU A 280 20.65 87.41 -6.41
CA LEU A 280 21.99 88.01 -6.37
C LEU A 280 22.23 89.00 -7.52
N GLN A 281 21.43 89.03 -8.59
CA GLN A 281 21.52 90.04 -9.64
C GLN A 281 20.69 91.28 -9.27
N MET A 282 19.47 91.08 -8.77
CA MET A 282 18.63 92.15 -8.21
C MET A 282 19.35 92.87 -7.06
N GLU A 283 19.96 92.15 -6.11
CA GLU A 283 20.75 92.75 -5.03
C GLU A 283 21.91 93.63 -5.55
N LYS A 284 22.54 93.26 -6.68
CA LYS A 284 23.60 94.10 -7.29
C LYS A 284 23.04 95.37 -7.92
N GLU A 285 21.88 95.28 -8.56
CA GLU A 285 21.22 96.42 -9.19
C GLU A 285 20.67 97.39 -8.13
N GLU A 286 20.05 96.87 -7.06
CA GLU A 286 19.70 97.65 -5.87
C GLU A 286 20.92 98.29 -5.20
N ASN A 287 22.05 97.59 -5.09
CA ASN A 287 23.30 98.18 -4.58
C ASN A 287 23.85 99.28 -5.50
N VAL A 288 23.68 99.18 -6.82
CA VAL A 288 24.04 100.27 -7.76
C VAL A 288 23.14 101.48 -7.55
N ASP A 289 21.84 101.30 -7.37
CA ASP A 289 20.90 102.40 -7.11
C ASP A 289 21.06 103.02 -5.71
N LEU A 290 21.43 102.22 -4.71
CA LEU A 290 21.87 102.71 -3.39
C LEU A 290 23.16 103.54 -3.51
N LEU A 291 24.14 103.11 -4.31
CA LEU A 291 25.34 103.91 -4.58
C LEU A 291 25.05 105.21 -5.34
N GLN A 292 24.09 105.19 -6.27
CA GLN A 292 23.63 106.40 -6.99
C GLN A 292 22.89 107.37 -6.07
N THR A 293 21.98 106.88 -5.22
CA THR A 293 21.23 107.71 -4.27
C THR A 293 22.12 108.26 -3.16
N VAL A 294 23.07 107.47 -2.65
CA VAL A 294 24.13 107.96 -1.73
C VAL A 294 24.95 109.07 -2.39
N ARG A 295 25.34 108.95 -3.66
CA ARG A 295 26.03 110.03 -4.39
C ARG A 295 25.14 111.28 -4.53
N SER A 296 23.87 111.13 -4.91
CA SER A 296 22.92 112.25 -4.99
C SER A 296 22.73 112.95 -3.63
N LEU A 297 22.75 112.20 -2.52
CA LEU A 297 22.70 112.75 -1.16
C LEU A 297 24.00 113.45 -0.77
N GLN A 298 25.17 112.96 -1.20
CA GLN A 298 26.45 113.65 -1.02
C GLN A 298 26.51 114.98 -1.81
N ASP A 299 26.02 114.99 -3.05
CA ASP A 299 25.92 116.21 -3.86
C ASP A 299 24.94 117.22 -3.25
N LYS A 300 23.76 116.77 -2.78
CA LYS A 300 22.80 117.62 -2.05
C LYS A 300 23.36 118.14 -0.73
N LEU A 301 24.10 117.31 0.03
CA LEU A 301 24.76 117.72 1.27
C LEU A 301 25.79 118.84 0.98
N LYS A 302 26.55 118.72 -0.12
CA LYS A 302 27.50 119.74 -0.54
C LYS A 302 26.79 121.05 -0.90
N VAL A 303 25.72 121.02 -1.68
CA VAL A 303 24.89 122.20 -1.97
C VAL A 303 24.34 122.83 -0.69
N LEU A 304 23.84 122.03 0.26
CA LEU A 304 23.36 122.53 1.56
C LEU A 304 24.49 123.12 2.43
N GLN A 305 25.72 122.60 2.35
CA GLN A 305 26.89 123.19 3.02
C GLN A 305 27.28 124.54 2.41
N ASP A 306 27.16 124.70 1.10
CA ASP A 306 27.46 125.96 0.42
C ASP A 306 26.34 127.00 0.67
N VAL A 307 25.07 126.60 0.63
CA VAL A 307 23.93 127.46 1.06
C VAL A 307 24.03 127.84 2.54
N ALA A 308 24.54 126.95 3.42
CA ALA A 308 24.79 127.29 4.82
C ALA A 308 25.90 128.35 4.98
N ARG A 309 26.96 128.30 4.15
CA ARG A 309 27.98 129.37 4.11
C ARG A 309 27.40 130.70 3.63
N GLU A 310 26.56 130.68 2.60
CA GLU A 310 25.87 131.88 2.11
C GLU A 310 24.94 132.47 3.18
N ALA A 311 24.21 131.63 3.92
CA ALA A 311 23.38 132.06 5.05
C ALA A 311 24.19 132.65 6.21
N ASP A 312 25.35 132.08 6.55
CA ASP A 312 26.27 132.63 7.56
C ASP A 312 26.94 133.94 7.11
N LEU A 313 27.10 134.17 5.80
CA LEU A 313 27.55 135.45 5.25
C LEU A 313 26.44 136.51 5.33
N ALA A 314 25.24 136.21 4.80
CA ALA A 314 24.09 137.10 4.85
C ALA A 314 23.69 137.47 6.30
N LYS A 315 23.87 136.54 7.25
CA LYS A 315 23.65 136.79 8.68
C LYS A 315 24.66 137.80 9.27
N LYS A 316 25.90 137.87 8.78
CA LYS A 316 26.87 138.89 9.19
C LYS A 316 26.50 140.26 8.62
N GLU A 317 26.16 140.32 7.33
CA GLU A 317 25.69 141.56 6.68
C GLU A 317 24.47 142.13 7.42
N ALA A 318 23.49 141.27 7.75
CA ALA A 318 22.32 141.67 8.54
C ALA A 318 22.65 142.14 9.97
N GLN A 319 23.71 141.62 10.60
CA GLN A 319 24.19 142.11 11.90
C GLN A 319 24.88 143.48 11.78
N GLU A 320 25.68 143.69 10.72
CA GLU A 320 26.32 144.98 10.45
C GLU A 320 25.30 146.07 10.06
N ASP A 321 24.26 145.71 9.31
CA ASP A 321 23.12 146.60 9.02
C ASP A 321 22.33 146.94 10.28
N ALA A 322 22.07 145.97 11.17
CA ALA A 322 21.35 146.21 12.43
C ALA A 322 22.11 147.15 13.39
N VAL A 323 23.44 147.07 13.44
CA VAL A 323 24.27 148.03 14.19
C VAL A 323 24.14 149.43 13.60
N ARG A 324 24.26 149.56 12.27
CA ARG A 324 24.10 150.85 11.57
C ARG A 324 22.69 151.45 11.73
N ALA A 325 21.65 150.62 11.85
CA ALA A 325 20.29 151.06 12.14
C ALA A 325 20.14 151.61 13.57
N ASN A 326 20.67 150.92 14.58
CA ASN A 326 20.62 151.39 15.97
C ASN A 326 21.40 152.70 16.17
N GLU A 327 22.55 152.86 15.49
CA GLU A 327 23.29 154.13 15.49
C GLU A 327 22.54 155.31 14.85
N MET A 328 21.53 155.04 14.00
CA MET A 328 20.67 156.07 13.43
C MET A 328 19.49 156.39 14.34
N CYS A 329 18.91 155.38 15.02
CA CYS A 329 17.84 155.59 16.01
C CYS A 329 18.32 156.44 17.21
N ALA A 330 19.49 156.15 17.77
CA ALA A 330 20.03 156.91 18.90
C ALA A 330 20.20 158.41 18.58
N LYS A 331 20.62 158.74 17.34
CA LYS A 331 20.76 160.13 16.84
C LYS A 331 19.40 160.81 16.58
N ALA A 332 18.32 160.03 16.42
CA ALA A 332 16.97 160.56 16.30
C ALA A 332 16.33 160.82 17.67
N GLU A 333 16.63 160.00 18.67
CA GLU A 333 16.18 160.21 20.06
C GLU A 333 16.80 161.47 20.68
N GLU A 334 18.11 161.70 20.53
CA GLU A 334 18.76 162.98 20.94
C GLU A 334 18.12 164.22 20.28
N ALA A 335 17.63 164.09 19.05
CA ALA A 335 16.94 165.18 18.34
C ALA A 335 15.47 165.38 18.81
N ALA A 336 14.81 164.32 19.26
CA ALA A 336 13.45 164.37 19.79
C ALA A 336 13.39 165.06 21.16
N ASP A 337 14.29 164.68 22.07
CA ASP A 337 14.40 165.28 23.43
C ASP A 337 14.66 166.79 23.36
N ALA A 338 15.51 167.22 22.42
CA ALA A 338 15.78 168.64 22.16
C ALA A 338 14.51 169.40 21.74
N CYS A 339 13.65 168.80 20.92
CA CYS A 339 12.38 169.41 20.49
C CYS A 339 11.33 169.43 21.61
N GLU A 340 11.20 168.37 22.42
CA GLU A 340 10.19 168.31 23.48
C GLU A 340 10.52 169.29 24.63
N SER A 341 11.79 169.44 24.97
CA SER A 341 12.33 170.49 25.85
C SER A 341 11.92 171.90 25.39
N GLN A 342 11.99 172.15 24.08
CA GLN A 342 11.65 173.45 23.49
C GLN A 342 10.13 173.67 23.41
N ALA A 343 9.34 172.62 23.13
CA ALA A 343 7.89 172.69 23.05
C ALA A 343 7.20 172.96 24.40
N ASN A 344 7.73 172.41 25.50
CA ASN A 344 7.11 172.60 26.82
C ASN A 344 7.28 174.03 27.36
N LYS A 345 8.42 174.70 27.11
CA LYS A 345 8.58 176.14 27.41
C LYS A 345 7.49 177.02 26.78
N VAL A 346 7.15 176.75 25.52
CA VAL A 346 6.14 177.53 24.79
C VAL A 346 4.72 177.33 25.36
N LYS A 347 4.42 176.17 25.98
CA LYS A 347 3.14 175.94 26.67
C LYS A 347 2.98 176.80 27.93
N ASP A 348 4.02 176.87 28.75
CA ASP A 348 4.00 177.58 30.02
C ASP A 348 3.80 179.10 29.82
N ASP A 349 4.51 179.68 28.85
CA ASP A 349 4.33 181.09 28.44
C ASP A 349 2.90 181.38 27.94
N LEU A 350 2.30 180.45 27.18
CA LEU A 350 0.97 180.62 26.60
C LEU A 350 -0.14 180.54 27.67
N ALA A 351 0.00 179.63 28.65
CA ALA A 351 -0.90 179.56 29.80
C ALA A 351 -0.90 180.87 30.61
N ALA A 352 0.28 181.45 30.84
CA ALA A 352 0.45 182.71 31.57
C ALA A 352 -0.11 183.97 30.85
N LEU A 353 -0.44 183.86 29.54
CA LEU A 353 -1.18 184.89 28.81
C LEU A 353 -2.70 184.68 28.88
N GLN A 354 -3.19 183.44 28.80
CA GLN A 354 -4.63 183.15 28.82
C GLN A 354 -5.30 183.54 30.14
N GLU A 355 -4.64 183.33 31.29
CA GLU A 355 -5.17 183.70 32.60
C GLU A 355 -5.39 185.22 32.74
N LYS A 356 -4.46 186.03 32.24
CA LYS A 356 -4.56 187.50 32.20
C LYS A 356 -5.72 187.97 31.32
N MET A 357 -5.98 187.27 30.21
CA MET A 357 -7.13 187.53 29.34
C MET A 357 -8.47 187.25 30.04
N HIS A 358 -8.56 186.17 30.84
CA HIS A 358 -9.77 185.85 31.60
C HIS A 358 -10.10 186.89 32.69
N LEU A 359 -9.09 187.41 33.39
CA LEU A 359 -9.26 188.47 34.39
C LEU A 359 -9.83 189.76 33.79
N LEU A 360 -9.32 190.19 32.63
CA LEU A 360 -9.84 191.36 31.90
C LEU A 360 -11.29 191.19 31.45
N ASN A 361 -11.66 190.02 30.92
CA ASN A 361 -13.00 189.73 30.43
C ASN A 361 -14.05 189.75 31.56
N ASN A 362 -13.71 189.19 32.72
CA ASN A 362 -14.60 189.18 33.89
C ASN A 362 -14.82 190.59 34.47
N ALA A 363 -13.80 191.45 34.49
CA ALA A 363 -13.93 192.82 34.98
C ALA A 363 -14.87 193.70 34.12
N LEU A 364 -14.94 193.44 32.81
CA LEU A 364 -15.81 194.19 31.89
C LEU A 364 -17.29 193.76 31.99
N LYS A 365 -17.56 192.45 32.10
CA LYS A 365 -18.93 191.92 32.22
C LYS A 365 -19.71 192.49 33.40
N VAL A 366 -19.06 192.73 34.55
CA VAL A 366 -19.68 193.29 35.76
C VAL A 366 -20.24 194.71 35.55
N ARG A 367 -19.79 195.44 34.52
CA ARG A 367 -20.30 196.77 34.15
C ARG A 367 -21.31 196.75 33.00
N GLY A 368 -21.77 195.58 32.55
CA GLY A 368 -22.78 195.47 31.48
C GLY A 368 -22.26 195.80 30.07
N ILE A 369 -20.94 195.71 29.84
CA ILE A 369 -20.29 196.01 28.56
C ILE A 369 -19.61 194.73 28.04
N SER A 370 -19.87 194.33 26.79
CA SER A 370 -19.12 193.24 26.14
C SER A 370 -17.81 193.75 25.55
N ILE A 371 -16.79 192.88 25.53
CA ILE A 371 -15.50 193.13 24.87
C ILE A 371 -15.68 193.49 23.39
N ASP A 372 -16.68 192.90 22.72
CA ASP A 372 -16.96 193.13 21.30
C ASP A 372 -17.29 194.59 20.97
N PHE A 373 -17.77 195.37 21.95
CA PHE A 373 -18.10 196.78 21.77
C PHE A 373 -16.85 197.70 21.80
N LEU A 374 -15.71 197.21 22.33
CA LEU A 374 -14.46 197.96 22.43
C LEU A 374 -13.54 197.75 21.22
N LEU A 375 -13.66 196.63 20.50
CA LEU A 375 -12.76 196.23 19.41
C LEU A 375 -13.06 196.89 18.05
N LYS A 376 -13.39 198.20 18.03
CA LYS A 376 -13.78 198.93 16.82
C LYS A 376 -12.71 199.91 16.29
N LYS A 377 -11.48 199.44 16.03
CA LYS A 377 -10.56 200.13 15.09
C LYS A 377 -9.40 199.29 14.53
N ASN A 378 -9.22 199.39 13.21
CA ASN A 378 -7.96 199.37 12.43
C ASN A 378 -7.00 198.15 12.37
N HIS A 379 -6.77 197.67 11.13
CA HIS A 379 -5.45 197.51 10.46
C HIS A 379 -4.47 196.40 10.95
N ASN A 380 -3.56 195.82 10.15
CA ASN A 380 -3.40 195.71 8.68
C ASN A 380 -2.29 194.66 8.32
N ASN A 381 -2.28 194.16 7.07
CA ASN A 381 -1.14 193.62 6.26
C ASN A 381 -0.19 192.47 6.75
N ASN A 382 0.08 191.58 5.77
CA ASN A 382 1.36 190.93 5.39
C ASN A 382 2.03 189.91 6.35
N ASN A 383 2.56 188.73 5.93
CA ASN A 383 3.31 188.27 4.73
C ASN A 383 4.84 188.45 4.87
N CYS A 384 5.64 187.62 4.16
CA CYS A 384 7.11 187.56 4.15
C CYS A 384 7.75 186.93 5.42
N ASP A 385 8.93 186.30 5.43
CA ASP A 385 9.88 185.84 4.37
C ASP A 385 10.85 184.80 5.00
N GLU A 386 11.36 183.75 4.32
CA GLU A 386 12.55 183.64 3.43
C GLU A 386 13.85 183.16 4.15
N GLU A 387 14.65 182.33 3.46
CA GLU A 387 16.05 181.92 3.78
C GLU A 387 16.32 181.25 5.17
N VAL A 388 17.51 180.69 5.51
CA VAL A 388 18.85 180.61 4.88
C VAL A 388 19.38 179.15 4.95
N ALA A 389 20.32 178.76 4.07
CA ALA A 389 21.10 177.51 4.18
C ALA A 389 22.23 177.60 5.25
N PRO A 390 22.98 176.50 5.55
CA PRO A 390 24.24 176.31 4.82
C PRO A 390 24.75 174.85 4.60
N THR A 391 25.55 174.69 3.54
CA THR A 391 26.52 173.59 3.25
C THR A 391 27.80 173.71 4.12
N PRO A 392 28.77 172.75 4.26
CA PRO A 392 29.60 172.17 3.17
C PRO A 392 30.16 170.72 3.46
N PRO A 393 31.34 170.27 2.96
CA PRO A 393 31.57 169.73 1.60
C PRO A 393 32.34 168.38 1.52
N LEU A 394 32.43 167.75 0.33
CA LEU A 394 33.59 167.00 -0.27
C LEU A 394 33.12 166.41 -1.64
N LYS A 395 33.69 166.78 -2.82
CA LYS A 395 34.87 166.21 -3.54
C LYS A 395 34.81 164.69 -3.81
N LYS A 396 35.26 164.12 -4.94
CA LYS A 396 35.53 164.54 -6.36
C LYS A 396 36.09 163.29 -7.10
N ALA A 397 36.19 163.30 -8.44
CA ALA A 397 36.74 162.22 -9.32
C ALA A 397 35.86 160.93 -9.38
N ALA A 398 35.76 160.15 -10.47
CA ALA A 398 36.65 159.76 -11.58
C ALA A 398 37.71 158.69 -11.17
N ALA A 399 38.11 157.73 -12.02
CA ALA A 399 37.95 157.60 -13.47
C ALA A 399 37.83 156.13 -13.95
N SER A 400 37.75 155.92 -15.27
CA SER A 400 37.85 154.62 -15.94
C SER A 400 39.31 154.16 -16.12
N LEU A 401 39.53 152.84 -16.26
CA LEU A 401 40.62 152.08 -16.98
C LEU A 401 40.60 150.62 -16.45
N LYS A 402 40.49 149.56 -17.27
CA LYS A 402 41.55 148.86 -18.05
C LYS A 402 42.81 148.53 -17.21
N LYS A 403 43.27 147.28 -17.09
CA LYS A 403 43.94 146.50 -18.17
C LYS A 403 44.27 145.04 -17.76
N LYS A 404 44.28 144.12 -18.75
CA LYS A 404 45.13 142.89 -18.90
C LYS A 404 44.94 141.73 -17.87
N GLN A 405 45.02 140.41 -18.16
CA GLN A 405 45.75 139.54 -19.12
C GLN A 405 47.28 139.37 -18.88
N PRO A 406 47.92 138.26 -19.33
CA PRO A 406 47.39 137.00 -19.88
C PRO A 406 47.56 135.87 -18.81
N GLU A 407 47.84 134.57 -18.97
CA GLU A 407 48.18 133.58 -20.03
C GLU A 407 47.21 132.36 -19.92
N ARG A 408 47.09 131.37 -20.84
CA ARG A 408 48.03 130.45 -21.54
C ARG A 408 48.66 129.37 -20.61
N ASP A 409 48.84 128.11 -21.01
CA ASP A 409 48.77 127.50 -22.36
C ASP A 409 48.20 126.05 -22.37
N GLU A 410 48.14 125.42 -23.56
CA GLU A 410 47.55 124.09 -23.82
C GLU A 410 48.34 122.87 -23.26
N SER A 411 47.69 121.72 -23.03
CA SER A 411 47.74 120.56 -23.98
C SER A 411 47.50 119.14 -23.41
N LYS A 412 47.00 118.26 -24.31
CA LYS A 412 47.23 116.79 -24.42
C LYS A 412 46.63 115.76 -23.44
N THR A 413 45.80 114.90 -24.04
CA THR A 413 45.60 113.45 -23.77
C THR A 413 46.88 112.63 -24.09
N PRO A 414 47.02 111.29 -23.88
CA PRO A 414 45.97 110.26 -23.73
C PRO A 414 46.30 109.04 -22.80
N GLN A 415 45.50 107.97 -22.98
CA GLN A 415 45.84 106.53 -22.85
C GLN A 415 45.79 105.77 -21.51
N ALA A 416 45.32 104.53 -21.68
CA ALA A 416 44.92 103.54 -20.71
C ALA A 416 46.01 102.51 -20.37
N PHE A 417 45.88 101.86 -19.20
CA PHE A 417 46.28 100.48 -18.87
C PHE A 417 45.30 100.01 -17.76
N SER A 418 44.69 98.83 -17.68
CA SER A 418 44.94 97.45 -18.15
C SER A 418 45.61 96.51 -17.12
N ARG A 419 44.77 95.61 -16.57
CA ARG A 419 45.03 94.24 -16.06
C ARG A 419 45.67 93.98 -14.68
N ARG A 420 45.11 92.92 -14.06
CA ARG A 420 45.61 92.03 -12.97
C ARG A 420 45.57 92.59 -11.55
N LYS A 421 45.43 91.73 -10.53
CA LYS A 421 45.23 90.26 -10.58
C LYS A 421 43.75 89.89 -10.59
#